data_AF-A0A8S1HNA6-F1
#
_entry.id   AF-A0A8S1HNA6-F1
#
_cell.length_a   1.000
_cell.length_b   1.000
_cell.length_c   1.000
_cell.angle_alpha   90.00
_cell.angle_beta   90.00
_cell.angle_gamma   90.00
#
_symmetry.space_group_name_H-M   'P 1'
#
loop_
_entity.id
_entity.type
_entity.pdbx_description
1 polymer ?
#
loop_
_entity_poly.entity_id
_entity_poly.type
_entity_poly.pdbx_seq_one_letter_code
_entity_poly.pdbx_strand_id
1 'polypeptide(L)'
;MAPKEEVLILKEEEFFKSPPLIFFESFFEPYEHPESVLPDGKINPECPCLHSALAHRCGYFIREAIKCFNSSSTNPRGLDCEKQFLEHFMCMEKYSN
;
A
#
# COMPACT_ATOMS: atom_id res chain seq x y z
N MET A 1 24.16 -11.38 -33.85
CA MET A 1 22.77 -11.13 -34.31
C MET A 1 22.17 -10.15 -33.31
N ALA A 2 22.20 -8.85 -33.61
CA ALA A 2 21.68 -7.82 -32.70
C ALA A 2 20.14 -7.86 -32.69
N PRO A 3 19.47 -7.63 -31.55
CA PRO A 3 18.02 -7.54 -31.52
C PRO A 3 17.59 -6.31 -32.33
N LYS A 4 16.57 -6.47 -33.18
CA LYS A 4 15.98 -5.35 -33.91
C LYS A 4 15.41 -4.37 -32.88
N GLU A 5 15.94 -3.15 -32.86
CA GLU A 5 15.29 -2.03 -32.19
C GLU A 5 13.98 -1.75 -32.94
N GLU A 6 12.85 -2.07 -32.31
CA GLU A 6 11.53 -1.77 -32.83
C GLU A 6 11.11 -0.40 -32.32
N VAL A 7 11.17 0.61 -33.19
CA VAL A 7 10.73 1.97 -32.86
C VAL A 7 9.22 2.03 -33.02
N LEU A 8 8.51 2.16 -31.89
CA LEU A 8 7.08 2.42 -31.88
C LEU A 8 6.83 3.90 -32.19
N ILE A 9 6.26 4.19 -33.36
CA ILE A 9 5.92 5.54 -33.81
C ILE A 9 4.42 5.74 -33.63
N LEU A 10 4.05 6.57 -32.65
CA LEU A 10 2.67 7.05 -32.48
C LEU A 10 2.38 8.12 -33.53
N LYS A 11 1.33 7.91 -34.33
CA LYS A 11 0.86 8.93 -35.27
C LYS A 11 0.07 10.02 -34.54
N GLU A 12 0.01 11.22 -35.12
CA GLU A 12 -0.71 12.36 -34.54
C GLU A 12 -2.19 12.02 -34.29
N GLU A 13 -2.82 11.28 -35.21
CA GLU A 13 -4.22 10.86 -35.06
C GLU A 13 -4.43 9.80 -33.98
N GLU A 14 -3.37 9.10 -33.55
CA GLU A 14 -3.41 8.16 -32.42
C GLU A 14 -3.16 8.87 -31.09
N PHE A 15 -2.34 9.93 -31.10
CA PHE A 15 -2.09 10.79 -29.95
C PHE A 15 -3.35 11.55 -29.52
N PHE A 16 -4.13 12.05 -30.50
CA PHE A 16 -5.37 12.81 -30.25
C PHE A 16 -6.63 11.94 -30.09
N LYS A 17 -6.52 10.61 -30.16
CA LYS A 17 -7.55 9.69 -29.63
C LYS A 17 -7.48 9.66 -28.10
N SER A 18 -7.34 10.81 -27.47
CA SER A 18 -7.44 10.92 -26.02
C SER A 18 -8.77 10.30 -25.62
N PRO A 19 -8.79 9.47 -24.56
CA PRO A 19 -10.04 8.99 -24.01
C PRO A 19 -10.98 10.18 -23.78
N PRO A 20 -12.27 10.06 -24.10
CA PRO A 20 -13.22 11.15 -23.87
C PRO A 20 -13.13 11.61 -22.40
N LEU A 21 -13.42 12.88 -22.10
CA LEU A 21 -13.29 13.43 -20.74
C LEU A 21 -14.01 12.59 -19.67
N ILE A 22 -15.06 11.84 -20.04
CA ILE A 22 -15.74 10.86 -19.19
C ILE A 22 -14.79 9.80 -18.60
N PHE A 23 -13.72 9.44 -19.33
CA PHE A 23 -12.68 8.52 -18.88
C PHE A 23 -11.84 9.13 -17.77
N PHE A 24 -11.72 10.45 -17.75
CA PHE A 24 -10.95 11.17 -16.74
C PHE A 24 -11.79 11.53 -15.51
N GLU A 25 -13.11 11.37 -15.58
CA GLU A 25 -14.06 11.75 -14.52
C GLU A 25 -13.78 11.01 -13.21
N SER A 26 -13.38 9.74 -13.28
CA SER A 26 -12.96 8.93 -12.13
C SER A 26 -11.68 9.42 -11.44
N PHE A 27 -10.84 10.24 -12.11
CA PHE A 27 -9.65 10.84 -11.49
C PHE A 27 -9.97 12.09 -10.69
N PHE A 28 -11.16 12.69 -10.91
CA PHE A 28 -11.62 13.86 -10.19
C PHE A 28 -12.56 13.50 -9.02
N GLU A 29 -13.02 12.25 -8.95
CA GLU A 29 -13.71 11.75 -7.77
C GLU A 29 -12.75 11.76 -6.57
N PRO A 30 -13.18 12.32 -5.42
CA PRO A 30 -12.37 12.25 -4.21
C PRO A 30 -12.18 10.79 -3.84
N TYR A 31 -10.92 10.36 -3.76
CA TYR A 31 -10.58 8.99 -3.40
C TYR A 31 -11.08 8.68 -1.98
N GLU A 32 -12.10 7.84 -1.85
CA GLU A 32 -12.52 7.31 -0.56
C GLU A 32 -11.42 6.38 -0.04
N HIS A 33 -10.75 6.80 1.04
CA HIS A 33 -9.68 6.00 1.62
C HIS A 33 -10.31 4.90 2.47
N PRO A 34 -10.18 3.61 2.09
CA PRO A 34 -10.65 2.53 2.92
C PRO A 34 -9.95 2.58 4.28
N GLU A 35 -10.71 2.39 5.37
CA GLU A 35 -10.15 2.33 6.71
C GLU A 35 -9.12 1.20 6.82
N SER A 36 -8.07 1.43 7.60
CA SER A 36 -6.97 0.48 7.80
C SER A 36 -7.37 -0.75 8.62
N VAL A 37 -8.44 -0.63 9.39
CA VAL A 37 -9.00 -1.70 10.23
C VAL A 37 -10.51 -1.71 10.03
N LEU A 38 -11.07 -2.91 9.84
CA LEU A 38 -12.48 -3.16 9.71
C LEU A 38 -13.20 -3.02 11.06
N PRO A 39 -14.53 -2.83 11.07
CA PRO A 39 -15.30 -2.74 12.32
C PRO A 39 -15.18 -3.96 13.25
N ASP A 40 -14.79 -5.12 12.72
CA ASP A 40 -14.55 -6.35 13.49
C ASP A 40 -13.14 -6.43 14.10
N GLY A 41 -12.33 -5.37 13.95
CA GLY A 41 -10.96 -5.28 14.47
C GLY A 41 -9.90 -5.96 13.59
N LYS A 42 -10.28 -6.54 12.45
CA LYS A 42 -9.31 -7.09 11.49
C LYS A 42 -8.71 -6.01 10.62
N ILE A 43 -7.44 -6.17 10.25
CA ILE A 43 -6.80 -5.28 9.29
C ILE A 43 -7.45 -5.44 7.92
N ASN A 44 -7.77 -4.31 7.30
CA ASN A 44 -8.34 -4.28 5.96
C ASN A 44 -7.24 -4.58 4.92
N PRO A 45 -7.25 -5.75 4.26
CA PRO A 45 -6.24 -6.10 3.29
C PRO A 45 -6.34 -5.28 2.00
N GLU A 46 -7.48 -4.62 1.75
CA GLU A 46 -7.73 -3.79 0.57
C GLU A 46 -7.28 -2.34 0.76
N CYS A 47 -6.77 -1.98 1.94
CA CYS A 47 -6.28 -0.63 2.22
C CYS A 47 -4.93 -0.41 1.53
N PRO A 48 -4.84 0.43 0.46
CA PRO A 48 -3.62 0.53 -0.33
C PRO A 48 -2.41 1.03 0.46
N CYS A 49 -2.65 1.83 1.49
CA CYS A 49 -1.62 2.32 2.40
C CYS A 49 -0.88 1.18 3.13
N LEU A 50 -1.54 0.02 3.31
CA LEU A 50 -0.98 -1.14 4.00
C LEU A 50 -0.45 -2.22 3.07
N HIS A 51 -0.79 -2.19 1.78
CA HIS A 51 -0.43 -3.25 0.83
C HIS A 51 1.07 -3.57 0.84
N SER A 52 1.92 -2.55 0.70
CA SER A 52 3.38 -2.74 0.64
C SER A 52 3.93 -3.36 1.93
N ALA A 53 3.44 -2.90 3.09
CA ALA A 53 3.89 -3.40 4.38
C ALA A 53 3.42 -4.84 4.63
N LEU A 54 2.17 -5.16 4.28
CA LEU A 54 1.58 -6.49 4.48
C LEU A 54 2.11 -7.52 3.48
N ALA A 55 2.46 -7.11 2.25
CA ALA A 55 3.06 -7.97 1.24
C ALA A 55 4.55 -8.26 1.49
N HIS A 56 5.20 -7.50 2.39
CA HIS A 56 6.58 -7.75 2.74
C HIS A 56 6.74 -9.12 3.44
N ARG A 57 7.92 -9.73 3.33
CA ARG A 57 8.27 -10.98 4.03
C ARG A 57 8.15 -10.87 5.57
N CYS A 58 8.19 -9.64 6.10
CA CYS A 58 7.93 -9.33 7.52
C CYS A 58 6.48 -8.90 7.80
N GLY A 59 5.57 -9.06 6.83
CA GLY A 59 4.18 -8.63 6.85
C GLY A 59 3.37 -9.19 8.02
N TYR A 60 3.74 -10.38 8.51
CA TYR A 60 3.16 -10.96 9.71
C TYR A 60 3.38 -10.07 10.95
N PHE A 61 4.61 -9.59 11.17
CA PHE A 61 4.95 -8.81 12.36
C PHE A 61 4.30 -7.43 12.36
N ILE A 62 4.27 -6.74 11.21
CA ILE A 62 3.57 -5.45 11.11
C ILE A 62 2.06 -5.62 11.28
N ARG A 63 1.46 -6.74 10.84
CA ARG A 63 0.06 -7.05 11.07
C ARG A 63 -0.26 -7.16 12.56
N GLU A 64 0.58 -7.83 13.33
CA GLU A 64 0.40 -7.93 14.79
C GLU A 64 0.61 -6.58 15.50
N ALA A 65 1.57 -5.77 15.03
CA ALA A 65 1.79 -4.43 15.55
C ALA A 65 0.59 -3.50 15.30
N ILE A 66 0.01 -3.52 14.10
CA ILE A 66 -1.18 -2.71 13.74
C ILE A 66 -2.39 -3.13 14.58
N LYS A 67 -2.61 -4.44 14.82
CA LYS A 67 -3.68 -4.92 15.71
C LYS A 67 -3.52 -4.36 17.12
N CYS A 68 -2.32 -4.48 17.69
CA CYS A 68 -2.03 -3.95 19.02
C CYS A 68 -2.27 -2.44 19.08
N PHE A 69 -1.72 -1.70 18.12
CA PHE A 69 -1.82 -0.24 18.06
C PHE A 69 -3.27 0.25 18.02
N ASN A 70 -4.14 -0.41 17.26
CA ASN A 70 -5.56 -0.02 17.17
C ASN A 70 -6.36 -0.38 18.42
N SER A 71 -5.98 -1.44 19.15
CA SER A 71 -6.59 -1.78 20.44
C SER A 71 -6.05 -0.95 21.62
N SER A 72 -4.91 -0.27 21.43
CA SER A 72 -4.22 0.45 22.51
C SER A 72 -5.01 1.68 22.96
N SER A 73 -5.18 1.79 24.28
CA SER A 73 -5.79 2.94 24.96
C SER A 73 -4.76 3.81 25.68
N THR A 74 -3.46 3.57 25.50
CA THR A 74 -2.40 4.36 26.14
C THR A 74 -2.29 5.76 25.54
N ASN A 75 -1.65 6.68 26.26
CA ASN A 75 -1.33 8.01 25.74
C ASN A 75 0.19 8.31 25.89
N PRO A 76 0.95 8.39 24.78
CA PRO A 76 0.57 8.16 23.39
C PRO A 76 0.05 6.74 23.10
N ARG A 77 -0.77 6.61 22.06
CA ARG A 77 -1.32 5.32 21.62
C ARG A 77 -0.18 4.39 21.19
N GLY A 78 -0.24 3.13 21.62
CA GLY A 78 0.72 2.09 21.24
C GLY A 78 1.99 2.01 22.10
N LEU A 79 2.04 2.70 23.25
CA LEU A 79 3.15 2.55 24.21
C LEU A 79 3.29 1.12 24.71
N ASP A 80 2.18 0.40 24.82
CA ASP A 80 2.08 -1.00 25.22
C ASP A 80 2.41 -1.98 24.08
N CYS A 81 2.64 -1.49 22.86
CA CYS A 81 2.89 -2.30 21.67
C CYS A 81 4.37 -2.37 21.26
N GLU A 82 5.28 -1.92 22.14
CA GLU A 82 6.73 -1.84 21.86
C GLU A 82 7.28 -3.17 21.34
N LYS A 83 6.90 -4.29 21.98
CA LYS A 83 7.38 -5.62 21.60
C LYS A 83 7.05 -5.97 20.15
N GLN A 84 5.81 -5.73 19.71
CA GLN A 84 5.34 -6.05 18.37
C GLN A 84 6.07 -5.20 17.31
N PHE A 85 6.30 -3.92 17.61
CA PHE A 85 7.07 -3.05 16.73
C PHE A 85 8.55 -3.43 16.68
N LEU A 86 9.14 -3.85 17.80
CA LEU A 86 10.51 -4.36 17.85
C LEU A 86 10.68 -5.65 17.03
N GLU A 87 9.75 -6.61 17.13
CA GLU A 87 9.80 -7.84 16.32
C GLU A 87 9.72 -7.54 14.82
N HIS A 88 8.86 -6.59 14.43
CA HIS A 88 8.81 -6.11 13.04
C HIS A 88 10.12 -5.48 12.61
N PHE A 89 10.69 -4.58 13.43
CA PHE A 89 11.97 -3.93 13.16
C PHE A 89 13.11 -4.93 12.99
N MET A 90 13.25 -5.88 13.92
CA MET A 90 14.28 -6.93 13.85
C MET A 90 14.13 -7.79 12.58
N CYS A 91 12.90 -8.07 12.16
CA CYS A 91 12.67 -8.76 10.89
C CYS A 91 13.12 -7.90 9.71
N MET A 92 12.73 -6.63 9.65
CA MET A 92 13.11 -5.72 8.56
C MET A 92 14.63 -5.58 8.46
N GLU A 93 15.32 -5.39 9.58
CA GLU A 93 16.78 -5.28 9.67
C GLU A 93 17.47 -6.52 9.10
N LYS A 94 16.97 -7.72 9.44
CA LYS A 94 17.50 -8.99 8.92
C LYS A 94 17.46 -9.08 7.38
N TYR A 95 16.54 -8.39 6.73
CA TYR A 95 16.35 -8.44 5.27
C TYR A 95 16.62 -7.11 4.57
N SER A 96 17.38 -6.22 5.23
CA SER A 96 17.75 -4.90 4.71
C SER A 96 18.92 -4.93 3.70
N ASN A 97 19.32 -6.10 3.19
CA ASN A 97 20.42 -6.28 2.23
C ASN A 97 19.97 -7.04 0.99
#